data_AF-A0A3D1G175-F1
#
_entry.id   AF-A0A3D1G175-F1
#
_cell.length_a   1.000
_cell.length_b   1.000
_cell.length_c   1.000
_cell.angle_alpha   90.00
_cell.angle_beta   90.00
_cell.angle_gamma   90.00
#
_symmetry.space_group_name_H-M   'P 1'
#
loop_
_entity.id
_entity.type
_entity.pdbx_description
1 polymer ?
#
loop_
_entity_poly.entity_id
_entity_poly.type
_entity_poly.pdbx_seq_one_letter_code
_entity_poly.pdbx_strand_id
1 'polypeptide(L)'
;MYFSKAYGLELMFVLDHAESEESDNGIDDTFDAIQFNKPRRAAFSEFINQLEMSGFLIKRLSDKKASKKVLRLSKEARQAFAEFNKSI
;
A
#
# COMPACT_ATOMS: atom_id res chain seq x y z
N MET A 1 6.55 3.69 -9.76
CA MET A 1 7.42 3.87 -8.57
C MET A 1 6.64 4.57 -7.47
N TYR A 2 6.79 4.16 -6.19
CA TYR A 2 6.08 4.77 -5.05
C TYR A 2 6.27 6.28 -4.95
N PHE A 3 7.50 6.78 -5.12
CA PHE A 3 7.81 8.22 -5.03
C PHE A 3 7.32 9.08 -6.21
N SER A 4 6.58 8.51 -7.16
CA SER A 4 5.95 9.30 -8.24
C SER A 4 4.77 10.15 -7.75
N LYS A 5 4.29 9.92 -6.52
CA LYS A 5 3.20 10.68 -5.88
C LYS A 5 3.64 11.15 -4.50
N ALA A 6 3.15 12.32 -4.09
CA ALA A 6 3.50 12.97 -2.81
C ALA A 6 3.09 12.15 -1.57
N TYR A 7 2.07 11.30 -1.68
CA TYR A 7 1.60 10.39 -0.62
C TYR A 7 2.23 8.99 -0.73
N GLY A 8 3.19 8.78 -1.63
CA GLY A 8 3.77 7.48 -1.91
C GLY A 8 4.60 6.90 -0.77
N LEU A 9 5.33 7.75 -0.05
CA LEU A 9 6.08 7.33 1.14
C LEU A 9 5.14 6.94 2.28
N GLU A 10 4.13 7.77 2.56
CA GLU A 10 3.10 7.47 3.57
C GLU A 10 2.37 6.16 3.25
N LEU A 11 2.03 5.93 1.99
CA LEU A 11 1.44 4.66 1.55
C LEU A 11 2.34 3.46 1.90
N MET A 12 3.67 3.57 1.79
CA MET A 12 4.57 2.49 2.18
C MET A 12 4.50 2.20 3.69
N PHE A 13 4.48 3.24 4.53
CA PHE A 13 4.29 3.09 5.98
C PHE A 13 2.95 2.43 6.32
N VAL A 14 1.85 2.88 5.69
CA VAL A 14 0.51 2.31 5.91
C VAL A 14 0.47 0.84 5.53
N LEU A 15 1.07 0.44 4.40
CA LEU A 15 1.08 -0.94 3.95
C LEU A 15 1.99 -1.84 4.79
N ASP A 16 3.14 -1.33 5.25
CA ASP A 16 4.04 -2.07 6.15
C ASP A 16 3.38 -2.31 7.50
N HIS A 17 2.74 -1.28 8.06
CA HIS A 17 1.98 -1.40 9.30
C HIS A 17 0.81 -2.39 9.17
N ALA A 18 0.03 -2.30 8.08
CA ALA A 18 -1.07 -3.23 7.82
C ALA A 18 -0.61 -4.69 7.64
N GLU A 19 0.60 -4.91 7.13
CA GLU A 19 1.19 -6.25 7.08
C GLU A 19 1.64 -6.71 8.47
N SER A 20 2.20 -5.82 9.30
CA SER A 20 2.65 -6.16 10.66
C SER A 20 1.51 -6.52 11.61
N GLU A 21 0.33 -5.92 11.41
CA GLU A 21 -0.88 -6.18 12.20
C GLU A 21 -1.81 -7.22 11.56
N GLU A 22 -1.42 -7.80 10.41
CA GLU A 22 -2.26 -8.68 9.61
C GLU A 22 -3.63 -8.05 9.28
N SER A 23 -3.66 -6.72 9.10
CA SER A 23 -4.90 -5.96 8.88
C SER A 23 -5.50 -6.30 7.53
N ASP A 24 -6.83 -6.40 7.48
CA ASP A 24 -7.58 -6.77 6.28
C ASP A 24 -7.80 -5.57 5.33
N ASN A 25 -6.82 -4.69 5.18
CA ASN A 25 -7.01 -3.39 4.52
C ASN A 25 -7.05 -3.54 3.00
N GLY A 26 -8.18 -3.16 2.40
CA GLY A 26 -8.35 -3.02 0.95
C GLY A 26 -8.01 -1.61 0.47
N ILE A 27 -8.38 -1.29 -0.79
CA ILE A 27 -8.11 0.02 -1.39
C ILE A 27 -8.73 1.15 -0.57
N ASP A 28 -9.99 0.99 -0.17
CA ASP A 28 -10.72 2.05 0.54
C ASP A 28 -10.19 2.26 1.96
N ASP A 29 -9.94 1.19 2.71
CA ASP A 29 -9.36 1.28 4.04
C ASP A 29 -7.96 1.93 3.99
N THR A 30 -7.16 1.57 2.99
CA THR A 30 -5.83 2.14 2.78
C THR A 30 -5.92 3.61 2.38
N PHE A 31 -6.88 3.99 1.53
CA PHE A 31 -7.13 5.38 1.16
C PHE A 31 -7.51 6.23 2.37
N ASP A 32 -8.34 5.68 3.27
CA ASP A 32 -8.78 6.37 4.47
C ASP A 32 -7.64 6.58 5.46
N ALA A 33 -6.68 5.64 5.52
CA ALA A 33 -5.46 5.75 6.33
C ALA A 33 -4.44 6.81 5.84
N ILE A 34 -4.50 7.24 4.57
CA ILE A 34 -3.66 8.34 4.07
C ILE A 34 -4.16 9.67 4.65
N GLN A 35 -3.27 10.39 5.34
CA GLN A 35 -3.54 11.67 5.99
C GLN A 35 -2.88 12.83 5.24
N PHE A 36 -1.66 12.66 4.72
CA PHE A 36 -0.89 13.73 4.10
C PHE A 36 -0.97 13.69 2.58
N ASN A 37 -1.03 14.88 1.95
CA ASN A 37 -1.12 15.00 0.49
C ASN A 37 -2.22 14.11 -0.13
N LYS A 38 -3.33 13.92 0.60
CA LYS A 38 -4.36 12.95 0.28
C LYS A 38 -4.92 13.22 -1.12
N PRO A 39 -4.81 12.26 -2.05
CA PRO A 39 -5.29 12.44 -3.42
C PRO A 39 -6.82 12.38 -3.50
N ARG A 40 -7.37 12.66 -4.68
CA ARG A 40 -8.73 12.24 -5.01
C ARG A 40 -8.80 10.71 -5.06
N ARG A 41 -9.91 10.13 -4.59
CA ARG A 41 -10.10 8.67 -4.52
C ARG A 41 -9.89 7.95 -5.85
N ALA A 42 -10.36 8.51 -6.96
CA ALA A 42 -10.14 7.96 -8.30
C ALA A 42 -8.64 7.88 -8.64
N ALA A 43 -7.89 8.96 -8.39
CA ALA A 43 -6.45 9.02 -8.64
C ALA A 43 -5.65 8.07 -7.73
N PHE A 44 -6.12 7.87 -6.49
CA PHE A 44 -5.54 6.86 -5.60
C PHE A 44 -5.73 5.45 -6.14
N SER A 45 -6.96 5.08 -6.50
CA SER A 45 -7.28 3.77 -7.05
C SER A 45 -6.47 3.47 -8.32
N GLU A 46 -6.37 4.46 -9.22
CA GLU A 46 -5.54 4.35 -10.42
C GLU A 46 -4.06 4.14 -10.07
N PHE A 47 -3.53 4.89 -9.10
CA PHE A 47 -2.15 4.74 -8.66
C PHE A 47 -1.87 3.35 -8.04
N ILE A 48 -2.80 2.82 -7.23
CA ILE A 48 -2.69 1.45 -6.70
C ILE A 48 -2.65 0.42 -7.84
N ASN A 49 -3.49 0.58 -8.87
CA ASN A 49 -3.46 -0.31 -10.03
C ASN A 49 -2.14 -0.20 -10.80
N GLN A 50 -1.58 1.01 -10.96
CA GLN A 50 -0.27 1.21 -11.58
C GLN A 50 0.85 0.52 -10.78
N LEU A 51 0.83 0.62 -9.45
CA LEU A 51 1.80 -0.05 -8.59
C LEU A 51 1.68 -1.58 -8.66
N GLU A 52 0.46 -2.11 -8.71
CA GLU A 52 0.19 -3.54 -8.88
C GLU A 52 0.71 -4.04 -10.23
N MET A 53 0.35 -3.37 -11.32
CA MET A 53 0.81 -3.71 -12.67
C MET A 53 2.33 -3.66 -12.80
N SER A 54 2.97 -2.76 -12.07
CA SER A 54 4.43 -2.60 -12.04
C SER A 54 5.13 -3.56 -11.08
N GLY A 55 4.39 -4.42 -10.35
CA GLY A 55 4.95 -5.39 -9.41
C GLY A 55 5.45 -4.81 -8.08
N PHE A 56 5.20 -3.52 -7.80
CA PHE A 56 5.63 -2.88 -6.54
C PHE A 56 4.66 -3.16 -5.38
N LEU A 57 3.39 -3.44 -5.71
CA LEU A 57 2.31 -3.75 -4.80
C LEU A 57 1.66 -5.07 -5.21
N ILE A 58 1.14 -5.83 -4.24
CA ILE A 58 0.36 -7.04 -4.50
C ILE A 58 -1.04 -6.90 -3.89
N LYS A 59 -2.02 -7.48 -4.57
CA LYS A 59 -3.38 -7.67 -4.06
C LYS A 59 -3.57 -9.15 -3.72
N ARG A 60 -3.80 -9.45 -2.45
CA ARG A 60 -4.12 -10.82 -1.99
C ARG A 60 -5.60 -10.92 -1.69
N LEU A 61 -6.19 -12.11 -1.80
CA LEU A 61 -7.55 -12.32 -1.30
C LEU A 61 -7.55 -12.15 0.21
N SER A 62 -8.61 -11.54 0.74
CA SER A 62 -8.85 -11.44 2.17
C SER A 62 -9.22 -12.81 2.73
N ASP A 63 -8.60 -13.19 3.84
CA ASP A 63 -8.95 -14.39 4.60
C ASP A 63 -10.28 -14.25 5.34
N LYS A 64 -10.74 -13.00 5.56
CA LYS A 64 -12.00 -12.69 6.26
C LYS A 64 -13.18 -12.54 5.31
N LYS A 65 -12.96 -12.07 4.08
CA LYS A 65 -14.01 -11.77 3.11
C LYS A 65 -13.57 -12.11 1.69
N ALA A 66 -14.10 -13.20 1.13
CA ALA A 66 -13.70 -13.73 -0.19
C ALA A 66 -13.75 -12.72 -1.36
N SER A 67 -14.62 -11.71 -1.31
CA SER A 67 -14.71 -10.68 -2.37
C SER A 67 -13.75 -9.50 -2.19
N LYS A 68 -13.06 -9.41 -1.04
CA LYS A 68 -12.15 -8.32 -0.72
C LYS A 68 -10.72 -8.69 -1.11
N LYS A 69 -10.01 -7.72 -1.68
CA LYS A 69 -8.58 -7.82 -1.94
C LYS A 69 -7.82 -6.91 -0.98
N VAL A 70 -6.90 -7.46 -0.22
CA VAL A 70 -6.02 -6.73 0.68
C VAL A 70 -4.77 -6.26 -0.06
N LEU A 71 -4.33 -5.04 0.24
CA LEU A 71 -3.14 -4.46 -0.36
C LEU A 71 -1.91 -4.77 0.49
N ARG A 72 -0.81 -5.18 -0.15
CA ARG A 72 0.48 -5.42 0.50
C ARG A 72 1.63 -4.92 -0.36
N LEU A 73 2.75 -4.57 0.28
CA LEU A 73 4.02 -4.39 -0.42
C LEU A 73 4.41 -5.69 -1.13
N SER A 74 5.02 -5.57 -2.31
CA SER A 74 5.77 -6.69 -2.90
C SER A 74 6.92 -7.10 -1.97
N LYS A 75 7.44 -8.31 -2.16
CA LYS A 75 8.54 -8.83 -1.33
C LYS A 75 9.76 -7.90 -1.43
N GLU A 76 10.09 -7.48 -2.63
CA GLU A 76 11.22 -6.62 -2.95
C GLU A 76 11.02 -5.21 -2.36
N ALA A 77 9.83 -4.62 -2.53
CA ALA A 77 9.53 -3.31 -1.94
C ALA A 77 9.55 -3.35 -0.41
N ARG A 78 9.05 -4.43 0.20
CA ARG A 78 9.09 -4.61 1.67
C ARG A 78 10.51 -4.72 2.18
N GLN A 79 11.38 -5.49 1.51
CA GLN A 79 12.78 -5.62 1.90
C GLN A 79 13.51 -4.27 1.84
N ALA A 80 13.38 -3.56 0.72
CA ALA A 80 13.97 -2.24 0.55
C ALA A 80 13.44 -1.23 1.58
N PHE A 81 12.13 -1.28 1.87
CA PHE A 81 11.53 -0.41 2.88
C PHE A 81 12.01 -0.74 4.30
N ALA A 82 12.16 -2.01 4.64
CA ALA A 82 12.67 -2.42 5.94
C ALA A 82 14.13 -2.00 6.15
N GLU A 83 14.96 -1.97 5.10
CA GLU A 83 16.32 -1.43 5.15
C GLU A 83 16.31 0.09 5.36
N PHE A 84 15.47 0.81 4.61
CA PHE A 84 15.27 2.25 4.78
C PHE A 84 14.81 2.59 6.20
N ASN A 85 13.81 1.89 6.73
CA ASN A 85 13.22 2.17 8.04
C ASN A 85 14.18 1.89 9.22
N LYS A 86 15.22 1.07 9.01
CA LYS A 86 16.29 0.87 10.01
C LYS A 86 17.33 1.99 10.05
N SER A 87 17.36 2.82 9.00
CA SER A 87 18.35 3.89 8.83
C SER A 87 17.87 5.28 9.29
N ILE A 88 16.62 5.36 9.73
CA ILE A 88 15.97 6.56 10.28
C ILE A 88 15.84 6.36 11.78
#